data_AF-A0A6G0WHE3-F1
#
_entry.id   AF-A0A6G0WHE3-F1
#
_cell.length_a   1.000
_cell.length_b   1.000
_cell.length_c   1.000
_cell.angle_alpha   90.00
_cell.angle_beta   90.00
_cell.angle_gamma   90.00
#
_symmetry.space_group_name_H-M   'P 1'
#
loop_
_entity.id
_entity.type
_entity.pdbx_description
1 polymer ?
#
loop_
_entity_poly.entity_id
_entity_poly.type
_entity_poly.pdbx_seq_one_letter_code
_entity_poly.pdbx_strand_id
1 'polypeptide(L)'
;MSDEKESASARETIRAAFKTFDADDSGRVDASELAELVSSLGGILTEGDLQSAMRILDKDGNGYIDYDEFERWWMNQSDDLDGDGNVGELEKSLHRIKKLGQQRFHVDIHTASWHGDIEVVNRLLQTNSEVVNERDTTEYGDMNTPLHYAAYQGHTNLCLLLMQARAKVDATNAFGCTPLFFAAQQDRIEIVQLLLQKGGANAKLRESEHHFSPVDVASSNAMLDIFRSHPGDKPSIPAPPKVSSISQKSIHLTWTQPSPKVTETLPISGYKLKITREGGNNVSTLKLVGPHPHASTIDKLRPDTSYSIQIAAVSLHGASDYSTALIVSTEQGTS
;
A
#
# COMPACT_ATOMS: atom_id res chain seq x y z
N MET A 1 3.39 -10.40 -26.02
CA MET A 1 2.76 -10.01 -24.74
C MET A 1 3.71 -10.16 -23.54
N SER A 2 4.64 -11.12 -23.55
CA SER A 2 5.81 -11.15 -22.63
C SER A 2 6.85 -10.08 -23.00
N ASP A 3 7.15 -9.96 -24.29
CA ASP A 3 8.33 -9.23 -24.78
C ASP A 3 8.19 -7.69 -24.69
N GLU A 4 6.96 -7.17 -24.71
CA GLU A 4 6.70 -5.72 -24.55
C GLU A 4 6.77 -5.26 -23.09
N LYS A 5 6.50 -6.15 -22.12
CA LYS A 5 6.64 -5.85 -20.68
C LYS A 5 8.11 -5.67 -20.29
N GLU A 6 8.98 -6.48 -20.87
CA GLU A 6 10.42 -6.46 -20.65
C GLU A 6 11.07 -5.17 -21.21
N SER A 7 10.54 -4.65 -22.32
CA SER A 7 11.09 -3.48 -23.03
C SER A 7 11.02 -2.15 -22.26
N ALA A 8 10.00 -1.93 -21.42
CA ALA A 8 9.77 -0.66 -20.72
C ALA A 8 10.67 -0.46 -19.51
N SER A 9 10.68 -1.45 -18.60
CA SER A 9 11.63 -1.50 -17.48
C SER A 9 13.06 -1.50 -18.01
N ALA A 10 13.32 -2.23 -19.10
CA ALA A 10 14.63 -2.24 -19.74
C ALA A 10 15.07 -0.84 -20.19
N ARG A 11 14.20 0.01 -20.74
CA ARG A 11 14.59 1.37 -21.17
C ARG A 11 14.97 2.31 -20.03
N GLU A 12 14.25 2.30 -18.92
CA GLU A 12 14.65 3.14 -17.79
C GLU A 12 15.89 2.56 -17.10
N THR A 13 15.99 1.23 -17.03
CA THR A 13 17.20 0.53 -16.59
C THR A 13 18.41 0.90 -17.45
N ILE A 14 18.24 0.97 -18.78
CA ILE A 14 19.26 1.44 -19.73
C ILE A 14 19.66 2.86 -19.43
N ARG A 15 18.70 3.76 -19.20
CA ARG A 15 18.99 5.16 -18.92
C ARG A 15 19.69 5.36 -17.59
N ALA A 16 19.25 4.66 -16.55
CA ALA A 16 19.90 4.69 -15.24
C ALA A 16 21.32 4.10 -15.30
N ALA A 17 21.50 3.02 -16.08
CA ALA A 17 22.81 2.47 -16.37
C ALA A 17 23.66 3.48 -17.12
N PHE A 18 23.20 3.99 -18.27
CA PHE A 18 23.91 4.96 -19.10
C PHE A 18 24.35 6.19 -18.31
N LYS A 19 23.49 6.75 -17.46
CA LYS A 19 23.84 7.87 -16.58
C LYS A 19 24.93 7.52 -15.55
N THR A 20 25.08 6.24 -15.22
CA THR A 20 26.19 5.78 -14.37
C THR A 20 27.46 5.53 -15.19
N PHE A 21 27.33 5.19 -16.50
CA PHE A 21 28.45 5.14 -17.43
C PHE A 21 28.99 6.55 -17.72
N ASP A 22 28.11 7.50 -18.02
CA ASP A 22 28.40 8.91 -18.31
C ASP A 22 28.61 9.68 -16.99
N ALA A 23 29.81 9.54 -16.42
CA ALA A 23 30.14 10.05 -15.10
C ALA A 23 30.30 11.58 -15.09
N ASP A 24 30.63 12.17 -16.24
CA ASP A 24 30.78 13.61 -16.41
C ASP A 24 29.52 14.32 -16.97
N ASP A 25 28.44 13.58 -17.23
CA ASP A 25 27.14 14.05 -17.76
C ASP A 25 27.31 14.75 -19.13
N SER A 26 28.27 14.30 -19.94
CA SER A 26 28.54 14.78 -21.29
C SER A 26 27.52 14.30 -22.33
N GLY A 27 26.68 13.32 -21.97
CA GLY A 27 25.73 12.66 -22.85
C GLY A 27 26.35 11.58 -23.74
N ARG A 28 27.59 11.19 -23.45
CA ARG A 28 28.41 10.22 -24.20
C ARG A 28 29.23 9.39 -23.22
N VAL A 29 29.54 8.16 -23.59
CA VAL A 29 30.42 7.29 -22.79
C VAL A 29 31.74 7.12 -23.50
N ASP A 30 32.84 7.50 -22.86
CA ASP A 30 34.20 7.30 -23.36
C ASP A 30 34.85 5.99 -22.85
N ALA A 31 36.05 5.70 -23.34
CA ALA A 31 36.77 4.48 -22.97
C ALA A 31 37.14 4.45 -21.46
N SER A 32 37.48 5.59 -20.87
CA SER A 32 37.84 5.70 -19.46
C SER A 32 36.63 5.42 -18.57
N GLU A 33 35.49 6.00 -18.93
CA GLU A 33 34.20 5.78 -18.27
C GLU A 33 33.75 4.31 -18.36
N LEU A 34 33.88 3.70 -19.54
CA LEU A 34 33.64 2.28 -19.73
C LEU A 34 34.56 1.42 -18.83
N ALA A 35 35.84 1.79 -18.73
CA ALA A 35 36.81 1.07 -17.89
C ALA A 35 36.50 1.18 -16.40
N GLU A 36 36.12 2.36 -15.92
CA GLU A 36 35.70 2.58 -14.53
C GLU A 36 34.50 1.71 -14.16
N LEU A 37 33.52 1.62 -15.06
CA LEU A 37 32.31 0.87 -14.78
C LEU A 37 32.55 -0.64 -14.82
N VAL A 38 33.34 -1.13 -15.77
CA VAL A 38 33.82 -2.52 -15.81
C VAL A 38 34.49 -2.88 -14.48
N SER A 39 35.36 -2.00 -13.97
CA SER A 39 36.03 -2.19 -12.67
C SER A 39 35.03 -2.21 -11.52
N SER A 40 34.07 -1.29 -11.51
CA SER A 40 33.02 -1.19 -10.47
C SER A 40 32.08 -2.41 -10.40
N LEU A 41 31.94 -3.13 -11.53
CA LEU A 41 31.16 -4.37 -11.65
C LEU A 41 32.01 -5.63 -11.40
N GLY A 42 33.28 -5.48 -11.04
CA GLY A 42 34.19 -6.58 -10.74
C GLY A 42 34.75 -7.30 -11.98
N GLY A 43 34.72 -6.64 -13.14
CA GLY A 43 35.35 -7.11 -14.38
C GLY A 43 36.82 -6.67 -14.48
N ILE A 44 37.59 -7.41 -15.29
CA ILE A 44 38.96 -7.06 -15.66
C ILE A 44 39.02 -7.10 -17.19
N LEU A 45 39.12 -5.93 -17.83
CA LEU A 45 39.41 -5.80 -19.25
C LEU A 45 40.82 -5.21 -19.42
N THR A 46 41.58 -5.71 -20.38
CA THR A 46 42.85 -5.08 -20.75
C THR A 46 42.61 -3.84 -21.62
N GLU A 47 43.63 -3.00 -21.77
CA GLU A 47 43.57 -1.83 -22.68
C GLU A 47 43.20 -2.24 -24.12
N GLY A 48 43.69 -3.40 -24.58
CA GLY A 48 43.36 -3.93 -25.91
C GLY A 48 41.90 -4.42 -26.02
N ASP A 49 41.36 -4.96 -24.93
CA ASP A 49 39.95 -5.37 -24.85
C ASP A 49 39.04 -4.15 -24.84
N LEU A 50 39.43 -3.07 -24.16
CA LEU A 50 38.69 -1.82 -24.07
C LEU A 50 38.57 -1.13 -25.44
N GLN A 51 39.68 -1.04 -26.19
CA GLN A 51 39.67 -0.51 -27.56
C GLN A 51 38.82 -1.36 -28.52
N SER A 52 38.85 -2.68 -28.32
CA SER A 52 38.03 -3.61 -29.10
C SER A 52 36.55 -3.47 -28.73
N ALA A 53 36.24 -3.28 -27.44
CA ALA A 53 34.88 -3.00 -26.97
C ALA A 53 34.34 -1.68 -27.54
N MET A 54 35.15 -0.61 -27.51
CA MET A 54 34.76 0.66 -28.12
C MET A 54 34.44 0.48 -29.61
N ARG A 55 35.26 -0.22 -30.40
CA ARG A 55 34.95 -0.50 -31.82
C ARG A 55 33.67 -1.29 -32.05
N ILE A 56 33.29 -2.12 -31.09
CA ILE A 56 32.07 -2.94 -31.18
C ILE A 56 30.84 -2.11 -30.83
N LEU A 57 30.95 -1.24 -29.82
CA LEU A 57 29.86 -0.46 -29.23
C LEU A 57 29.62 0.88 -29.94
N ASP A 58 30.69 1.60 -30.29
CA ASP A 58 30.69 2.81 -31.14
C ASP A 58 30.52 2.38 -32.61
N LYS A 59 29.28 2.46 -33.09
CA LYS A 59 28.90 1.99 -34.44
C LYS A 59 29.15 3.06 -35.50
N ASP A 60 29.11 4.34 -35.14
CA ASP A 60 29.36 5.44 -36.08
C ASP A 60 30.85 5.81 -36.21
N GLY A 61 31.70 5.29 -35.30
CA GLY A 61 33.15 5.44 -35.28
C GLY A 61 33.60 6.82 -34.80
N ASN A 62 32.76 7.54 -34.05
CA ASN A 62 33.05 8.89 -33.59
C ASN A 62 33.97 8.94 -32.36
N GLY A 63 34.32 7.78 -31.79
CA GLY A 63 35.18 7.61 -30.61
C GLY A 63 34.43 7.57 -29.28
N TYR A 64 33.10 7.64 -29.29
CA TYR A 64 32.25 7.69 -28.11
C TYR A 64 31.04 6.76 -28.31
N ILE A 65 30.51 6.23 -27.22
CA ILE A 65 29.25 5.49 -27.23
C ILE A 65 28.13 6.46 -26.86
N ASP A 66 27.22 6.74 -27.80
CA ASP A 66 26.03 7.54 -27.51
C ASP A 66 24.89 6.71 -26.88
N TYR A 67 23.82 7.38 -26.45
CA TYR A 67 22.67 6.73 -25.83
C TYR A 67 22.01 5.69 -26.74
N ASP A 68 21.90 5.96 -28.05
CA ASP A 68 21.23 5.07 -29.00
C ASP A 68 22.08 3.82 -29.28
N GLU A 69 23.40 3.97 -29.30
CA GLU A 69 24.37 2.88 -29.40
C GLU A 69 24.36 2.00 -28.16
N PHE A 70 24.37 2.63 -26.98
CA PHE A 70 24.26 1.93 -25.70
C PHE A 70 22.91 1.21 -25.56
N GLU A 71 21.78 1.86 -25.93
CA GLU A 71 20.44 1.25 -25.92
C GLU A 71 20.42 0.02 -26.83
N ARG A 72 20.97 0.12 -28.05
CA ARG A 72 21.07 -1.00 -28.99
C ARG A 72 21.84 -2.17 -28.40
N TRP A 73 23.02 -1.93 -27.84
CA TRP A 73 23.82 -2.98 -27.21
C TRP A 73 23.09 -3.62 -26.03
N TRP A 74 22.48 -2.80 -25.17
CA TRP A 74 21.80 -3.27 -23.96
C TRP A 74 20.51 -4.04 -24.26
N MET A 75 19.83 -3.74 -25.37
CA MET A 75 18.62 -4.46 -25.81
C MET A 75 18.91 -5.70 -26.67
N ASN A 76 20.09 -5.79 -27.30
CA ASN A 76 20.36 -6.86 -28.25
C ASN A 76 20.35 -8.26 -27.60
N GLN A 77 19.62 -9.21 -28.16
CA GLN A 77 19.61 -10.60 -27.67
C GLN A 77 20.79 -11.42 -28.19
N SER A 78 21.48 -10.94 -29.23
CA SER A 78 22.69 -11.56 -29.76
C SER A 78 23.90 -11.21 -28.90
N ASP A 79 24.68 -12.23 -28.54
CA ASP A 79 25.99 -12.08 -27.91
C ASP A 79 27.11 -11.95 -28.95
N ASP A 80 26.84 -12.26 -30.22
CA ASP A 80 27.68 -11.94 -31.36
C ASP A 80 27.41 -10.47 -31.74
N LEU A 81 28.34 -9.59 -31.35
CA LEU A 81 28.22 -8.13 -31.45
C LEU A 81 28.93 -7.57 -32.68
N ASP A 82 29.90 -8.31 -33.23
CA ASP A 82 30.68 -7.94 -34.42
C ASP A 82 30.22 -8.64 -35.70
N GLY A 83 29.38 -9.67 -35.59
CA GLY A 83 28.78 -10.40 -36.71
C GLY A 83 29.69 -11.44 -37.36
N ASP A 84 30.77 -11.85 -36.68
CA ASP A 84 31.72 -12.83 -37.19
C ASP A 84 31.23 -14.30 -37.09
N GLY A 85 30.10 -14.53 -36.43
CA GLY A 85 29.49 -15.84 -36.23
C GLY A 85 30.11 -16.65 -35.09
N ASN A 86 30.99 -16.04 -34.29
CA ASN A 86 31.61 -16.59 -33.11
C ASN A 86 31.31 -15.69 -31.89
N VAL A 87 31.45 -16.24 -30.68
CA VAL A 87 31.32 -15.43 -29.46
C VAL A 87 32.65 -15.48 -28.72
N GLY A 88 33.45 -14.41 -28.89
CA GLY A 88 34.77 -14.24 -28.29
C GLY A 88 34.72 -14.04 -26.77
N GLU A 89 35.88 -14.08 -26.12
CA GLU A 89 35.99 -13.82 -24.67
C GLU A 89 35.59 -12.38 -24.29
N LEU A 90 35.83 -11.42 -25.21
CA LEU A 90 35.41 -10.03 -25.04
C LEU A 90 33.88 -9.89 -25.01
N GLU A 91 33.20 -10.53 -25.95
CA GLU A 91 31.74 -10.50 -26.06
C GLU A 91 31.06 -11.19 -24.88
N LYS A 92 31.62 -12.31 -24.38
CA LYS A 92 31.19 -12.93 -23.12
C LYS A 92 31.37 -11.97 -21.93
N SER A 93 32.46 -11.21 -21.91
CA SER A 93 32.73 -10.23 -20.86
C SER A 93 31.73 -9.06 -20.92
N LEU A 94 31.46 -8.54 -22.13
CA LEU A 94 30.44 -7.52 -22.37
C LEU A 94 29.03 -8.04 -22.02
N HIS A 95 28.68 -9.27 -22.39
CA HIS A 95 27.43 -9.90 -21.98
C HIS A 95 27.31 -9.98 -20.45
N ARG A 96 28.38 -10.38 -19.75
CA ARG A 96 28.38 -10.44 -18.29
C ARG A 96 28.20 -9.05 -17.65
N ILE A 97 28.89 -8.03 -18.17
CA ILE A 97 28.77 -6.63 -17.74
C ILE A 97 27.34 -6.14 -17.97
N LYS A 98 26.78 -6.37 -19.15
CA LYS A 98 25.38 -6.09 -19.51
C LYS A 98 24.41 -6.73 -18.51
N LYS A 99 24.57 -8.03 -18.24
CA LYS A 99 23.72 -8.76 -17.30
C LYS A 99 23.82 -8.23 -15.87
N LEU A 100 25.04 -7.91 -15.41
CA LEU A 100 25.28 -7.32 -14.09
C LEU A 100 24.72 -5.90 -13.99
N GLY A 101 24.87 -5.11 -15.04
CA GLY A 101 24.29 -3.77 -15.14
C GLY A 101 22.76 -3.82 -15.15
N GLN A 102 22.15 -4.71 -15.93
CA GLN A 102 20.70 -4.95 -15.95
C GLN A 102 20.16 -5.33 -14.57
N GLN A 103 20.89 -6.16 -13.81
CA GLN A 103 20.53 -6.52 -12.44
C GLN A 103 20.74 -5.37 -11.45
N ARG A 104 21.79 -4.58 -11.61
CA ARG A 104 22.18 -3.51 -10.69
C ARG A 104 21.35 -2.23 -10.86
N PHE A 105 20.98 -1.90 -12.08
CA PHE A 105 20.28 -0.66 -12.43
C PHE A 105 18.80 -0.87 -12.76
N HIS A 106 18.22 -2.02 -12.44
CA HIS A 106 16.80 -2.29 -12.66
C HIS A 106 15.94 -1.25 -11.94
N VAL A 107 15.29 -0.35 -12.69
CA VAL A 107 14.36 0.65 -12.15
C VAL A 107 12.95 0.20 -12.48
N ASP A 108 12.29 -0.41 -11.50
CA ASP A 108 10.85 -0.69 -11.56
C ASP A 108 10.01 0.47 -11.03
N ILE A 109 8.70 0.40 -11.32
CA ILE A 109 7.75 1.42 -10.88
C ILE A 109 7.63 1.50 -9.35
N HIS A 110 7.92 0.41 -8.62
CA HIS A 110 7.85 0.36 -7.16
C HIS A 110 8.96 1.19 -6.53
N THR A 111 10.20 0.97 -6.96
CA THR A 111 11.39 1.70 -6.54
C THR A 111 11.29 3.18 -6.93
N ALA A 112 10.85 3.48 -8.15
CA ALA A 112 10.59 4.86 -8.57
C ALA A 112 9.50 5.52 -7.72
N SER A 113 8.46 4.76 -7.34
CA SER A 113 7.38 5.27 -6.49
C SER A 113 7.77 5.48 -5.04
N TRP A 114 8.70 4.67 -4.53
CA TRP A 114 9.30 4.88 -3.21
C TRP A 114 10.11 6.18 -3.16
N HIS A 115 10.92 6.46 -4.18
CA HIS A 115 11.74 7.66 -4.25
C HIS A 115 10.96 8.91 -4.67
N GLY A 116 9.77 8.73 -5.26
CA GLY A 116 8.93 9.84 -5.71
C GLY A 116 9.35 10.38 -7.08
N ASP A 117 10.02 9.56 -7.89
CA ASP A 117 10.54 9.93 -9.20
C ASP A 117 9.41 10.01 -10.23
N ILE A 118 8.63 11.10 -10.19
CA ILE A 118 7.45 11.33 -11.01
C ILE A 118 7.76 11.13 -12.50
N GLU A 119 8.91 11.64 -12.97
CA GLU A 119 9.27 11.52 -14.39
C GLU A 119 9.49 10.06 -14.82
N VAL A 120 10.16 9.26 -13.97
CA VAL A 120 10.38 7.83 -14.21
C VAL A 120 9.04 7.10 -14.24
N VAL A 121 8.20 7.32 -13.23
CA VAL A 121 6.88 6.70 -13.17
C VAL A 121 6.04 7.10 -14.38
N ASN A 122 6.07 8.36 -14.80
CA ASN A 122 5.31 8.82 -15.97
C ASN A 122 5.77 8.15 -17.27
N ARG A 123 7.09 7.98 -17.48
CA ARG A 123 7.63 7.24 -18.63
C ARG A 123 7.26 5.76 -18.60
N LEU A 124 7.37 5.10 -17.43
CA LEU A 124 6.97 3.70 -17.26
C LEU A 124 5.49 3.52 -17.60
N LEU A 125 4.62 4.45 -17.18
CA LEU A 125 3.18 4.43 -17.48
C LEU A 125 2.85 4.74 -18.94
N GLN A 126 3.60 5.64 -19.60
CA GLN A 126 3.45 5.91 -21.02
C GLN A 126 3.80 4.68 -21.87
N THR A 127 4.78 3.89 -21.42
CA THR A 127 5.20 2.68 -22.12
C THR A 127 4.25 1.52 -21.84
N ASN A 128 3.87 1.32 -20.58
CA ASN A 128 2.91 0.31 -20.18
C ASN A 128 2.00 0.82 -19.06
N SER A 129 0.79 1.23 -19.41
CA SER A 129 -0.19 1.70 -18.43
C SER A 129 -0.62 0.66 -17.38
N GLU A 130 -0.43 -0.65 -17.64
CA GLU A 130 -0.82 -1.71 -16.70
C GLU A 130 0.05 -1.73 -15.43
N VAL A 131 1.31 -1.25 -15.52
CA VAL A 131 2.26 -1.27 -14.39
C VAL A 131 1.80 -0.41 -13.21
N VAL A 132 0.84 0.50 -13.43
CA VAL A 132 0.23 1.34 -12.38
C VAL A 132 -0.35 0.52 -11.22
N ASN A 133 -0.75 -0.73 -11.47
CA ASN A 133 -1.35 -1.65 -10.51
C ASN A 133 -0.49 -2.89 -10.24
N GLU A 134 0.76 -2.89 -10.70
CA GLU A 134 1.68 -4.00 -10.49
C GLU A 134 1.94 -4.19 -8.99
N ARG A 135 2.02 -5.45 -8.57
CA ARG A 135 2.29 -5.80 -7.18
C ARG A 135 3.76 -6.16 -7.05
N ASP A 136 4.41 -5.62 -6.04
CA ASP A 136 5.79 -5.93 -5.73
C ASP A 136 5.86 -7.35 -5.14
N THR A 137 6.31 -8.30 -5.96
CA THR A 137 6.42 -9.72 -5.59
C THR A 137 7.80 -10.09 -5.04
N THR A 138 8.67 -9.10 -4.76
CA THR A 138 9.95 -9.36 -4.10
C THR A 138 9.72 -9.80 -2.65
N GLU A 139 10.73 -10.39 -2.01
CA GLU A 139 10.59 -10.89 -0.62
C GLU A 139 10.30 -9.79 0.41
N TYR A 140 10.64 -8.54 0.09
CA TYR A 140 10.38 -7.35 0.91
C TYR A 140 9.22 -6.49 0.38
N GLY A 141 8.63 -6.89 -0.75
CA GLY A 141 7.65 -6.10 -1.48
C GLY A 141 6.25 -6.15 -0.89
N ASP A 142 5.92 -7.20 -0.13
CA ASP A 142 4.63 -7.44 0.52
C ASP A 142 3.40 -7.32 -0.40
N MET A 143 3.58 -7.51 -1.72
CA MET A 143 2.55 -7.26 -2.73
C MET A 143 2.05 -5.79 -2.77
N ASN A 144 2.87 -4.84 -2.33
CA ASN A 144 2.56 -3.41 -2.40
C ASN A 144 2.45 -2.95 -3.87
N THR A 145 1.55 -2.00 -4.12
CA THR A 145 1.44 -1.36 -5.43
C THR A 145 2.22 -0.03 -5.43
N PRO A 146 2.51 0.57 -6.61
CA PRO A 146 3.08 1.91 -6.69
C PRO A 146 2.41 2.95 -5.77
N LEU A 147 1.06 2.90 -5.69
CA LEU A 147 0.30 3.81 -4.86
C LEU A 147 0.51 3.59 -3.35
N HIS A 148 0.80 2.36 -2.90
CA HIS A 148 1.17 2.10 -1.50
C HIS A 148 2.48 2.80 -1.15
N TYR A 149 3.50 2.65 -1.98
CA TYR A 149 4.82 3.24 -1.75
C TYR A 149 4.75 4.77 -1.77
N ALA A 150 4.10 5.35 -2.77
CA ALA A 150 3.91 6.81 -2.85
C ALA A 150 3.13 7.35 -1.64
N ALA A 151 2.09 6.63 -1.19
CA ALA A 151 1.27 7.01 -0.05
C ALA A 151 2.03 6.93 1.28
N TYR A 152 2.83 5.88 1.49
CA TYR A 152 3.68 5.71 2.66
C TYR A 152 4.74 6.83 2.75
N GLN A 153 5.41 7.12 1.63
CA GLN A 153 6.52 8.06 1.58
C GLN A 153 6.08 9.54 1.59
N GLY A 154 4.81 9.84 1.32
CA GLY A 154 4.32 11.22 1.35
C GLY A 154 4.37 11.94 -0.01
N HIS A 155 4.51 11.19 -1.12
CA HIS A 155 4.62 11.75 -2.47
C HIS A 155 3.27 12.14 -3.05
N THR A 156 2.67 13.23 -2.55
CA THR A 156 1.30 13.66 -2.89
C THR A 156 1.06 13.83 -4.40
N ASN A 157 2.00 14.48 -5.10
CA ASN A 157 1.88 14.68 -6.56
C ASN A 157 1.96 13.36 -7.33
N LEU A 158 2.77 12.42 -6.85
CA LEU A 158 2.86 11.10 -7.44
C LEU A 158 1.58 10.28 -7.20
N CYS A 159 1.01 10.33 -5.99
CA CYS A 159 -0.29 9.72 -5.72
C CYS A 159 -1.37 10.25 -6.67
N LEU A 160 -1.41 11.55 -6.91
CA LEU A 160 -2.34 12.17 -7.86
C LEU A 160 -2.12 11.63 -9.28
N LEU A 161 -0.87 11.56 -9.75
CA LEU A 161 -0.52 11.01 -11.06
C LEU A 161 -0.94 9.55 -11.20
N LEU A 162 -0.62 8.70 -10.21
CA LEU A 162 -0.98 7.29 -10.19
C LEU A 162 -2.51 7.10 -10.22
N MET A 163 -3.26 7.91 -9.47
CA MET A 163 -4.72 7.92 -9.51
C MET A 163 -5.28 8.33 -10.88
N GLN A 164 -4.70 9.36 -11.51
CA GLN A 164 -5.06 9.77 -12.87
C GLN A 164 -4.77 8.66 -13.89
N ALA A 165 -3.71 7.89 -13.66
CA ALA A 165 -3.36 6.69 -14.42
C ALA A 165 -4.18 5.44 -14.05
N ARG A 166 -5.27 5.58 -13.27
CA ARG A 166 -6.19 4.50 -12.86
C ARG A 166 -5.57 3.47 -11.91
N ALA A 167 -4.69 3.90 -11.01
CA ALA A 167 -4.32 3.10 -9.84
C ALA A 167 -5.57 2.71 -9.03
N LYS A 168 -5.63 1.45 -8.60
CA LYS A 168 -6.66 0.94 -7.69
C LYS A 168 -6.43 1.52 -6.30
N VAL A 169 -7.22 2.54 -5.97
CA VAL A 169 -7.14 3.29 -4.70
C VAL A 169 -7.28 2.38 -3.47
N ASP A 170 -8.15 1.36 -3.55
CA ASP A 170 -8.41 0.39 -2.49
C ASP A 170 -7.67 -0.95 -2.72
N ALA A 171 -6.58 -0.96 -3.49
CA ALA A 171 -5.74 -2.16 -3.60
C ALA A 171 -5.24 -2.56 -2.21
N THR A 172 -5.29 -3.86 -1.90
CA THR A 172 -4.74 -4.39 -0.66
C THR A 172 -3.43 -5.12 -0.90
N ASN A 173 -2.43 -4.89 -0.05
CA ASN A 173 -1.19 -5.66 -0.04
C ASN A 173 -1.41 -7.06 0.59
N ALA A 174 -0.34 -7.83 0.84
CA ALA A 174 -0.41 -9.18 1.41
C ALA A 174 -1.08 -9.23 2.80
N PHE A 175 -1.05 -8.13 3.54
CA PHE A 175 -1.62 -8.01 4.89
C PHE A 175 -2.99 -7.34 4.90
N GLY A 176 -3.58 -7.03 3.75
CA GLY A 176 -4.87 -6.32 3.70
C GLY A 176 -4.75 -4.79 3.91
N CYS A 177 -3.53 -4.25 4.07
CA CYS A 177 -3.31 -2.82 4.17
C CYS A 177 -3.60 -2.15 2.81
N THR A 178 -4.20 -0.97 2.83
CA THR A 178 -4.46 -0.14 1.64
C THR A 178 -3.52 1.06 1.59
N PRO A 179 -3.41 1.78 0.45
CA PRO A 179 -2.68 3.04 0.41
C PRO A 179 -3.18 4.06 1.44
N LEU A 180 -4.50 4.11 1.68
CA LEU A 180 -5.10 4.97 2.71
C LEU A 180 -4.63 4.58 4.13
N PHE A 181 -4.47 3.28 4.41
CA PHE A 181 -3.94 2.79 5.69
C PHE A 181 -2.52 3.30 5.92
N PHE A 182 -1.61 3.15 4.95
CA PHE A 182 -0.24 3.63 5.08
C PHE A 182 -0.16 5.16 5.18
N ALA A 183 -0.93 5.90 4.37
CA ALA A 183 -0.98 7.35 4.47
C ALA A 183 -1.44 7.81 5.86
N ALA A 184 -2.45 7.15 6.44
CA ALA A 184 -2.95 7.47 7.78
C ALA A 184 -1.93 7.11 8.88
N GLN A 185 -1.30 5.94 8.79
CA GLN A 185 -0.28 5.47 9.72
C GLN A 185 0.95 6.40 9.75
N GLN A 186 1.37 6.90 8.59
CA GLN A 186 2.51 7.81 8.43
C GLN A 186 2.13 9.29 8.56
N ASP A 187 0.91 9.60 9.03
CA ASP A 187 0.39 10.96 9.22
C ASP A 187 0.48 11.86 7.97
N ARG A 188 0.30 11.28 6.77
CA ARG A 188 0.34 11.98 5.47
C ARG A 188 -1.02 12.65 5.18
N ILE A 189 -1.29 13.75 5.88
CA ILE A 189 -2.58 14.48 5.87
C ILE A 189 -3.07 14.79 4.46
N GLU A 190 -2.21 15.35 3.60
CA GLU A 190 -2.58 15.75 2.23
C GLU A 190 -2.96 14.53 1.38
N ILE A 191 -2.29 13.39 1.57
CA ILE A 191 -2.57 12.16 0.84
C ILE A 191 -3.87 11.53 1.33
N VAL A 192 -4.13 11.51 2.63
CA VAL A 192 -5.41 11.02 3.17
C VAL A 192 -6.57 11.85 2.63
N GLN A 193 -6.46 13.18 2.61
CA GLN A 193 -7.46 14.06 1.98
C GLN A 193 -7.64 13.72 0.50
N LEU A 194 -6.53 13.56 -0.24
CA LEU A 194 -6.55 13.24 -1.67
C LEU A 194 -7.26 11.90 -1.95
N LEU A 195 -6.88 10.84 -1.24
CA LEU A 195 -7.42 9.49 -1.41
C LEU A 195 -8.91 9.43 -1.05
N LEU A 196 -9.34 10.11 0.01
CA LEU A 196 -10.74 10.17 0.42
C LEU A 196 -11.61 11.00 -0.54
N GLN A 197 -11.16 12.20 -0.91
CA GLN A 197 -11.99 13.15 -1.66
C GLN A 197 -11.98 12.91 -3.17
N LYS A 198 -10.82 12.57 -3.74
CA LYS A 198 -10.69 12.35 -5.19
C LYS A 198 -10.64 10.88 -5.56
N GLY A 199 -10.10 10.03 -4.67
CA GLY A 199 -9.95 8.61 -4.91
C GLY A 199 -11.15 7.76 -4.53
N GLY A 200 -12.06 8.28 -3.69
CA GLY A 200 -13.17 7.51 -3.15
C GLY A 200 -12.71 6.34 -2.28
N ALA A 201 -11.54 6.48 -1.63
CA ALA A 201 -10.96 5.42 -0.82
C ALA A 201 -11.90 4.97 0.31
N ASN A 202 -11.99 3.66 0.51
CA ASN A 202 -12.86 3.08 1.52
C ASN A 202 -12.14 3.00 2.88
N ALA A 203 -12.41 3.99 3.75
CA ALA A 203 -11.87 4.04 5.10
C ALA A 203 -12.34 2.91 6.05
N LYS A 204 -13.28 2.05 5.61
CA LYS A 204 -13.76 0.90 6.39
C LYS A 204 -12.94 -0.37 6.16
N LEU A 205 -12.06 -0.39 5.15
CA LEU A 205 -11.17 -1.52 4.92
C LEU A 205 -10.21 -1.68 6.09
N ARG A 206 -9.83 -2.92 6.38
CA ARG A 206 -9.05 -3.28 7.54
C ARG A 206 -7.92 -4.21 7.14
N GLU A 207 -6.78 -4.06 7.78
CA GLU A 207 -5.71 -5.03 7.67
C GLU A 207 -6.09 -6.36 8.34
N SER A 208 -5.35 -7.41 8.00
CA SER A 208 -5.74 -8.79 8.27
C SER A 208 -5.25 -9.33 9.61
N GLU A 209 -4.21 -8.74 10.19
CA GLU A 209 -3.54 -9.19 11.41
C GLU A 209 -4.23 -8.68 12.68
N HIS A 210 -4.57 -7.40 12.76
CA HIS A 210 -5.18 -6.76 13.95
C HIS A 210 -6.58 -6.19 13.69
N HIS A 211 -7.06 -6.26 12.45
CA HIS A 211 -8.30 -5.65 12.00
C HIS A 211 -8.37 -4.14 12.19
N PHE A 212 -7.23 -3.44 12.16
CA PHE A 212 -7.17 -1.99 12.19
C PHE A 212 -7.58 -1.40 10.83
N SER A 213 -8.40 -0.36 10.90
CA SER A 213 -8.73 0.49 9.76
C SER A 213 -7.74 1.66 9.65
N PRO A 214 -7.72 2.39 8.53
CA PRO A 214 -6.95 3.64 8.42
C PRO A 214 -7.26 4.65 9.54
N VAL A 215 -8.49 4.64 10.07
CA VAL A 215 -8.88 5.52 11.18
C VAL A 215 -8.23 5.09 12.50
N ASP A 216 -8.06 3.79 12.71
CA ASP A 216 -7.53 3.23 13.96
C ASP A 216 -6.02 3.50 14.11
N VAL A 217 -5.29 3.64 13.00
CA VAL A 217 -3.85 3.92 12.98
C VAL A 217 -3.49 5.41 12.97
N ALA A 218 -4.50 6.30 13.00
CA ALA A 218 -4.27 7.73 13.06
C ALA A 218 -3.58 8.13 14.37
N SER A 219 -2.40 8.75 14.26
CA SER A 219 -1.58 9.14 15.41
C SER A 219 -1.81 10.58 15.88
N SER A 220 -2.37 11.43 15.02
CA SER A 220 -2.58 12.86 15.29
C SER A 220 -4.06 13.26 15.34
N ASN A 221 -4.37 14.31 16.11
CA ASN A 221 -5.72 14.89 16.11
C ASN A 221 -6.07 15.49 14.74
N ALA A 222 -5.09 16.03 14.02
CA ALA A 222 -5.29 16.58 12.69
C ALA A 222 -5.77 15.50 11.71
N MET A 223 -5.16 14.31 11.74
CA MET A 223 -5.61 13.17 10.92
C MET A 223 -7.04 12.74 11.26
N LEU A 224 -7.36 12.66 12.56
CA LEU A 224 -8.73 12.36 13.01
C LEU A 224 -9.73 13.43 12.55
N ASP A 225 -9.36 14.71 12.50
CA ASP A 225 -10.20 15.78 12.00
C ASP A 225 -10.48 15.67 10.50
N ILE A 226 -9.53 15.15 9.70
CA ILE A 226 -9.78 14.82 8.29
C ILE A 226 -10.83 13.72 8.16
N PHE A 227 -10.70 12.63 8.92
CA PHE A 227 -11.71 11.58 8.90
C PHE A 227 -13.08 12.08 9.39
N ARG A 228 -13.13 12.89 10.46
CA ARG A 228 -14.38 13.50 10.96
C ARG A 228 -15.06 14.40 9.93
N SER A 229 -14.27 15.18 9.18
CA SER A 229 -14.78 16.11 8.17
C SER A 229 -15.13 15.43 6.84
N HIS A 230 -14.65 14.21 6.60
CA HIS A 230 -15.06 13.42 5.44
C HIS A 230 -16.57 13.16 5.48
N PRO A 231 -17.32 13.37 4.37
CA PRO A 231 -18.77 13.16 4.36
C PRO A 231 -19.17 11.75 4.77
N GLY A 232 -20.22 11.63 5.57
CA GLY A 232 -20.80 10.35 5.96
C GLY A 232 -21.83 10.50 7.07
N ASP A 233 -22.62 9.45 7.24
CA ASP A 233 -23.64 9.39 8.29
C ASP A 233 -23.12 8.72 9.57
N LYS A 234 -23.81 9.02 10.68
CA LYS A 234 -23.75 8.20 11.89
C LYS A 234 -24.06 6.73 11.56
N PRO A 235 -23.46 5.79 12.33
CA PRO A 235 -23.69 4.36 12.10
C PRO A 235 -25.17 3.98 12.14
N SER A 236 -25.52 2.93 11.42
CA SER A 236 -26.84 2.32 11.51
C SER A 236 -27.14 1.80 12.90
N ILE A 237 -28.42 1.88 13.29
CA ILE A 237 -28.89 1.38 14.58
C ILE A 237 -28.66 -0.15 14.60
N PRO A 238 -27.89 -0.67 15.57
CA PRO A 238 -27.66 -2.10 15.67
C PRO A 238 -28.91 -2.86 16.13
N ALA A 239 -29.02 -4.13 15.71
CA ALA A 239 -30.08 -5.02 16.19
C ALA A 239 -29.93 -5.26 17.69
N PRO A 240 -31.03 -5.42 18.47
CA PRO A 240 -30.92 -5.69 19.89
C PRO A 240 -30.05 -6.93 20.15
N PRO A 241 -29.25 -6.95 21.23
CA PRO A 241 -28.42 -8.10 21.55
C PRO A 241 -29.32 -9.31 21.86
N LYS A 242 -28.75 -10.50 21.72
CA LYS A 242 -29.37 -11.77 22.08
C LYS A 242 -28.74 -12.29 23.37
N VAL A 243 -29.53 -12.91 24.22
CA VAL A 243 -29.05 -13.55 25.44
C VAL A 243 -28.52 -14.94 25.09
N SER A 244 -27.28 -15.24 25.45
CA SER A 244 -26.69 -16.57 25.30
C SER A 244 -26.82 -17.39 26.58
N SER A 245 -26.65 -16.77 27.74
CA SER A 245 -26.85 -17.39 29.04
C SER A 245 -27.11 -16.34 30.11
N ILE A 246 -27.79 -16.75 31.17
CA ILE A 246 -28.17 -15.92 32.32
C ILE A 246 -27.64 -16.62 33.56
N SER A 247 -27.18 -15.85 34.54
CA SER A 247 -26.91 -16.32 35.89
C SER A 247 -27.61 -15.42 36.92
N GLN A 248 -27.42 -15.70 38.20
CA GLN A 248 -27.90 -14.86 39.30
C GLN A 248 -27.29 -13.45 39.31
N LYS A 249 -26.09 -13.25 38.74
CA LYS A 249 -25.34 -11.98 38.82
C LYS A 249 -24.71 -11.53 37.51
N SER A 250 -24.89 -12.28 36.44
CA SER A 250 -24.36 -11.95 35.12
C SER A 250 -25.32 -12.33 34.00
N ILE A 251 -25.22 -11.61 32.89
CA ILE A 251 -25.92 -11.91 31.65
C ILE A 251 -24.88 -11.91 30.53
N HIS A 252 -24.83 -13.00 29.78
CA HIS A 252 -23.99 -13.12 28.60
C HIS A 252 -24.81 -12.79 27.36
N LEU A 253 -24.26 -11.90 26.55
CA LEU A 253 -24.88 -11.39 25.34
C LEU A 253 -24.04 -11.78 24.12
N THR A 254 -24.73 -12.05 23.03
CA THR A 254 -24.19 -12.07 21.68
C THR A 254 -24.89 -11.00 20.86
N TRP A 255 -24.18 -10.35 19.94
CA TRP A 255 -24.76 -9.33 19.08
C TRP A 255 -24.16 -9.42 17.68
N THR A 256 -24.77 -8.73 16.74
CA THR A 256 -24.36 -8.69 15.35
C THR A 256 -24.04 -7.27 14.94
N GLN A 257 -23.01 -7.09 14.11
CA GLN A 257 -22.71 -5.80 13.53
C GLN A 257 -23.91 -5.27 12.72
N PRO A 258 -24.24 -3.98 12.80
CA PRO A 258 -25.31 -3.40 11.99
C PRO A 258 -24.97 -3.53 10.50
N SER A 259 -25.99 -3.71 9.67
CA SER A 259 -25.86 -3.57 8.22
C SER A 259 -25.68 -2.08 7.90
N PRO A 260 -24.51 -1.65 7.39
CA PRO A 260 -24.22 -0.23 7.18
C PRO A 260 -25.03 0.32 6.00
N LYS A 261 -25.44 1.58 6.09
CA LYS A 261 -25.98 2.33 4.94
C LYS A 261 -24.89 2.57 3.91
N VAL A 262 -25.29 2.78 2.66
CA VAL A 262 -24.36 3.16 1.58
C VAL A 262 -23.64 4.49 1.89
N THR A 263 -24.28 5.38 2.64
CA THR A 263 -23.75 6.69 3.06
C THR A 263 -22.80 6.62 4.26
N GLU A 264 -22.66 5.48 4.93
CA GLU A 264 -21.69 5.30 6.01
C GLU A 264 -20.30 5.06 5.43
N THR A 265 -19.39 6.01 5.62
CA THR A 265 -18.05 6.01 5.04
C THR A 265 -16.96 5.64 6.04
N LEU A 266 -17.22 5.78 7.34
CA LEU A 266 -16.25 5.51 8.40
C LEU A 266 -16.53 4.19 9.13
N PRO A 267 -15.49 3.53 9.66
CA PRO A 267 -15.64 2.33 10.47
C PRO A 267 -16.31 2.61 11.81
N ILE A 268 -16.98 1.59 12.35
CA ILE A 268 -17.42 1.58 13.75
C ILE A 268 -16.17 1.50 14.63
N SER A 269 -16.06 2.41 15.60
CA SER A 269 -14.99 2.46 16.60
C SER A 269 -15.38 1.79 17.92
N GLY A 270 -16.67 1.54 18.15
CA GLY A 270 -17.15 0.83 19.33
C GLY A 270 -18.66 0.87 19.50
N TYR A 271 -19.12 0.36 20.65
CA TYR A 271 -20.53 0.34 21.03
C TYR A 271 -20.73 0.87 22.44
N LYS A 272 -21.88 1.53 22.66
CA LYS A 272 -22.40 1.92 23.97
C LYS A 272 -23.49 0.94 24.37
N LEU A 273 -23.27 0.23 25.47
CA LEU A 273 -24.25 -0.67 26.07
C LEU A 273 -24.91 0.05 27.26
N LYS A 274 -26.22 0.30 27.16
CA LYS A 274 -27.03 0.91 28.22
C LYS A 274 -27.84 -0.17 28.92
N ILE A 275 -27.68 -0.25 30.23
CA ILE A 275 -28.31 -1.27 31.09
C ILE A 275 -29.13 -0.54 32.14
N THR A 276 -30.44 -0.72 32.13
CA THR A 276 -31.36 -0.04 33.04
C THR A 276 -32.09 -1.10 33.87
N ARG A 277 -32.13 -0.91 35.19
CA ARG A 277 -32.91 -1.79 36.07
C ARG A 277 -34.39 -1.44 35.97
N GLU A 278 -35.23 -2.44 35.74
CA GLU A 278 -36.68 -2.30 35.77
C GLU A 278 -37.19 -2.40 37.22
N GLY A 279 -38.04 -1.45 37.63
CA GLY A 279 -38.64 -1.39 38.97
C GLY A 279 -37.75 -0.75 40.05
N GLY A 280 -37.98 0.55 40.31
CA GLY A 280 -37.28 1.38 41.31
C GLY A 280 -36.88 2.75 40.74
N ASN A 281 -36.00 3.50 41.42
CA ASN A 281 -35.30 4.63 40.77
C ASN A 281 -34.58 4.06 39.53
N ASN A 282 -34.94 4.51 38.32
CA ASN A 282 -34.37 4.05 37.04
C ASN A 282 -32.87 4.39 36.95
N VAL A 283 -32.02 3.58 37.60
CA VAL A 283 -30.57 3.72 37.51
C VAL A 283 -30.10 3.00 36.24
N SER A 284 -29.53 3.78 35.31
CA SER A 284 -28.88 3.26 34.11
C SER A 284 -27.36 3.24 34.27
N THR A 285 -26.73 2.13 33.90
CA THR A 285 -25.28 2.00 33.79
C THR A 285 -24.89 1.94 32.32
N LEU A 286 -23.79 2.60 31.96
CA LEU A 286 -23.20 2.54 30.62
C LEU A 286 -21.92 1.70 30.64
N LYS A 287 -21.80 0.78 29.69
CA LYS A 287 -20.57 0.01 29.42
C LYS A 287 -20.12 0.29 27.99
N LEU A 288 -18.84 0.61 27.83
CA LEU A 288 -18.21 0.75 26.51
C LEU A 288 -17.65 -0.59 26.05
N VAL A 289 -17.78 -0.82 24.76
CA VAL A 289 -17.40 -2.05 24.11
C VAL A 289 -16.60 -1.69 22.86
N GLY A 290 -15.53 -2.44 22.59
CA GLY A 290 -14.69 -2.24 21.41
C GLY A 290 -15.43 -2.42 20.06
N PRO A 291 -14.73 -2.19 18.95
CA PRO A 291 -15.33 -2.14 17.60
C PRO A 291 -15.81 -3.49 17.03
N HIS A 292 -15.26 -4.63 17.48
CA HIS A 292 -15.56 -5.95 16.91
C HIS A 292 -16.01 -6.99 17.95
N PRO A 293 -17.04 -6.69 18.74
CA PRO A 293 -17.42 -7.59 19.80
C PRO A 293 -18.25 -8.75 19.24
N HIS A 294 -17.87 -9.99 19.54
CA HIS A 294 -18.69 -11.17 19.23
C HIS A 294 -19.66 -11.52 20.38
N ALA A 295 -19.21 -11.26 21.60
CA ALA A 295 -19.97 -11.46 22.81
C ALA A 295 -19.59 -10.41 23.86
N SER A 296 -20.44 -10.24 24.86
CA SER A 296 -20.13 -9.44 26.04
C SER A 296 -20.85 -9.94 27.26
N THR A 297 -20.17 -9.85 28.40
CA THR A 297 -20.76 -10.17 29.70
C THR A 297 -21.13 -8.89 30.41
N ILE A 298 -22.33 -8.86 30.99
CA ILE A 298 -22.73 -7.87 31.98
C ILE A 298 -22.63 -8.56 33.33
N ASP A 299 -21.80 -8.04 34.22
CA ASP A 299 -21.56 -8.61 35.55
C ASP A 299 -22.09 -7.69 36.66
N LYS A 300 -22.05 -8.19 37.90
CA LYS A 300 -22.44 -7.45 39.13
C LYS A 300 -23.93 -7.06 39.14
N LEU A 301 -24.78 -7.88 38.53
CA LEU A 301 -26.23 -7.73 38.56
C LEU A 301 -26.81 -8.24 39.89
N ARG A 302 -28.02 -7.79 40.21
CA ARG A 302 -28.78 -8.26 41.37
C ARG A 302 -29.58 -9.49 40.95
N PRO A 303 -29.63 -10.55 41.78
CA PRO A 303 -30.51 -11.69 41.54
C PRO A 303 -31.98 -11.27 41.47
N ASP A 304 -32.80 -12.09 40.80
CA ASP A 304 -34.25 -11.89 40.67
C ASP A 304 -34.66 -10.46 40.25
N THR A 305 -33.91 -9.85 39.34
CA THR A 305 -34.13 -8.47 38.89
C THR A 305 -34.21 -8.41 37.37
N SER A 306 -35.20 -7.67 36.86
CA SER A 306 -35.35 -7.40 35.43
C SER A 306 -34.50 -6.21 34.99
N TYR A 307 -33.90 -6.33 33.81
CA TYR A 307 -33.05 -5.35 33.18
C TYR A 307 -33.49 -5.09 31.73
N SER A 308 -33.49 -3.81 31.34
CA SER A 308 -33.61 -3.35 29.97
C SER A 308 -32.22 -3.03 29.42
N ILE A 309 -31.87 -3.69 28.32
CA ILE A 309 -30.56 -3.61 27.67
C ILE A 309 -30.74 -3.03 26.28
N GLN A 310 -29.98 -1.97 25.97
CA GLN A 310 -29.98 -1.30 24.67
C GLN A 310 -28.56 -1.06 24.20
N ILE A 311 -28.36 -1.06 22.88
CA ILE A 311 -27.04 -0.78 22.27
C ILE A 311 -27.10 0.33 21.24
N ALA A 312 -26.03 1.11 21.17
CA ALA A 312 -25.79 2.09 20.10
C ALA A 312 -24.38 1.90 19.53
N ALA A 313 -24.24 1.98 18.22
CA ALA A 313 -22.95 1.94 17.53
C ALA A 313 -22.33 3.33 17.50
N VAL A 314 -21.00 3.41 17.52
CA VAL A 314 -20.24 4.67 17.57
C VAL A 314 -19.20 4.68 16.45
N SER A 315 -19.13 5.81 15.74
CA SER A 315 -18.02 6.16 14.84
C SER A 315 -17.56 7.60 15.10
N LEU A 316 -16.62 8.10 14.31
CA LEU A 316 -16.21 9.50 14.35
C LEU A 316 -17.32 10.49 13.94
N HIS A 317 -18.34 10.05 13.20
CA HIS A 317 -19.54 10.86 12.89
C HIS A 317 -20.56 10.89 14.05
N GLY A 318 -20.29 10.17 15.13
CA GLY A 318 -21.09 10.13 16.35
C GLY A 318 -21.73 8.78 16.62
N ALA A 319 -22.66 8.76 17.57
CA ALA A 319 -23.39 7.55 17.95
C ALA A 319 -24.73 7.44 17.21
N SER A 320 -25.12 6.23 16.85
CA SER A 320 -26.47 5.89 16.43
C SER A 320 -27.48 6.13 17.56
N ASP A 321 -28.78 6.10 17.23
CA ASP A 321 -29.80 5.88 18.26
C ASP A 321 -29.63 4.50 18.91
N TYR A 322 -30.22 4.34 20.08
CA TYR A 322 -30.25 3.06 20.78
C TYR A 322 -31.22 2.09 20.11
N SER A 323 -30.83 0.81 20.09
CA SER A 323 -31.70 -0.30 19.69
C SER A 323 -32.99 -0.36 20.52
N THR A 324 -33.96 -1.13 20.03
CA THR A 324 -35.07 -1.61 20.86
C THR A 324 -34.53 -2.26 22.14
N ALA A 325 -35.23 -2.07 23.25
CA ALA A 325 -34.87 -2.66 24.53
C ALA A 325 -35.05 -4.18 24.52
N LEU A 326 -33.99 -4.90 24.88
CA LEU A 326 -34.06 -6.29 25.29
C LEU A 326 -34.37 -6.32 26.79
N ILE A 327 -35.49 -6.94 27.17
CA ILE A 327 -35.86 -7.14 28.57
C ILE A 327 -35.46 -8.56 28.98
N VAL A 328 -34.71 -8.67 30.07
CA VAL A 328 -34.20 -9.95 30.59
C VAL A 328 -34.10 -9.91 32.11
N SER A 329 -34.40 -11.03 32.77
CA SER A 329 -34.33 -11.16 34.23
C SER A 329 -33.20 -12.11 34.63
N THR A 330 -32.44 -11.76 35.66
CA THR A 330 -31.46 -12.66 36.28
C THR A 330 -32.14 -13.80 37.04
N GLU A 331 -31.44 -14.91 37.20
CA GLU A 331 -31.94 -16.06 37.97
C GLU A 331 -32.15 -15.73 39.46
N GLN A 332 -33.02 -16.50 40.11
CA GLN A 332 -33.24 -16.40 41.55
C GLN A 332 -31.97 -16.77 42.32
N GLY A 333 -31.64 -15.96 43.33
CA GLY A 333 -30.56 -16.26 44.25
C GLY A 333 -30.89 -17.50 45.08
N THR A 334 -29.97 -18.45 45.14
CA THR A 334 -30.02 -19.52 46.14
C THR A 334 -29.73 -18.90 47.51
N SER A 335 -30.73 -18.97 48.40
CA SER A 335 -30.66 -18.50 49.80
C SER A 335 -29.50 -19.10 50.59
#